data_AF-A0A942U9Z6-F1
#
_entry.id   AF-A0A942U9Z6-F1
#
_cell.length_a   1.000
_cell.length_b   1.000
_cell.length_c   1.000
_cell.angle_alpha   90.00
_cell.angle_beta   90.00
_cell.angle_gamma   90.00
#
_symmetry.space_group_name_H-M   'P 1'
#
loop_
_entity.id
_entity.type
_entity.pdbx_description
1 polymer ?
#
loop_
_entity_poly.entity_id
_entity_poly.type
_entity_poly.pdbx_seq_one_letter_code
_entity_poly.pdbx_strand_id
1 'polypeptide(L)'
;MEKKLKKHDTRNGRSKPDYLSETQEAFCYAYIAHGQNLQKAIEEVGIKSRTTGYKYLDNPLVQEKIQQIQELHIKPMVIQTTKKLELLTNIAKGEDFNYYPDFKTGKIIKTPVNASDKIKAMELMSKIDGDFVVRHQVQQENTVFVIGGEALEEGRQRKIIDMDISYLTTKREDK
;
A
#
# COMPACT_ATOMS: atom_id res chain seq x y z
N MET A 1 -0.74 1.68 37.13
CA MET A 1 -1.30 0.54 37.90
C MET A 1 -0.77 -0.74 37.28
N GLU A 2 0.22 -1.38 37.91
CA GLU A 2 0.73 -2.68 37.49
C GLU A 2 -0.30 -3.77 37.83
N LYS A 3 -0.93 -4.37 36.81
CA LYS A 3 -1.78 -5.55 37.00
C LYS A 3 -0.88 -6.75 37.30
N LYS A 4 -0.90 -7.22 38.54
CA LYS A 4 -0.25 -8.48 38.96
C LYS A 4 -0.75 -9.64 38.09
N LEU A 5 0.16 -10.27 37.34
CA LEU A 5 -0.07 -11.52 36.62
C LEU A 5 -0.43 -12.64 37.60
N LYS A 6 -1.61 -13.25 37.43
CA LYS A 6 -2.02 -14.45 38.17
C LYS A 6 -1.17 -15.63 37.67
N LYS A 7 -0.40 -16.27 38.56
CA LYS A 7 0.26 -17.54 38.29
C LYS A 7 -0.81 -18.62 38.10
N HIS A 8 -0.80 -19.28 36.94
CA HIS A 8 -1.73 -20.36 36.62
C HIS A 8 -1.26 -21.66 37.27
N ASP A 9 -2.18 -22.38 37.92
CA ASP A 9 -1.96 -23.73 38.45
C ASP A 9 -1.95 -24.71 37.27
N THR A 10 -0.85 -25.46 37.12
CA THR A 10 -0.68 -26.46 36.06
C THR A 10 -0.84 -27.86 36.64
N ARG A 11 -2.07 -28.20 37.03
CA ARG A 11 -2.48 -29.58 37.30
C ARG A 11 -3.46 -29.98 36.20
N ASN A 12 -2.94 -30.64 35.18
CA ASN A 12 -3.60 -31.20 33.97
C ASN A 12 -3.46 -30.37 32.67
N GLY A 13 -2.54 -30.83 31.82
CA GLY A 13 -2.72 -30.90 30.36
C GLY A 13 -3.09 -29.63 29.58
N ARG A 14 -2.07 -28.79 29.32
CA ARG A 14 -2.00 -27.78 28.23
C ARG A 14 -3.21 -26.84 28.09
N SER A 15 -3.38 -25.94 29.06
CA SER A 15 -4.01 -24.64 28.79
C SER A 15 -3.15 -23.86 27.80
N LYS A 16 -3.72 -23.45 26.66
CA LYS A 16 -3.06 -22.49 25.75
C LYS A 16 -2.78 -21.21 26.55
N PRO A 17 -1.59 -20.60 26.48
CA PRO A 17 -1.32 -19.38 27.22
C PRO A 17 -2.24 -18.26 26.69
N ASP A 18 -2.93 -17.57 27.60
CA ASP A 18 -3.76 -16.39 27.31
C ASP A 18 -2.91 -15.13 27.01
N TYR A 19 -1.61 -15.29 26.79
CA TYR A 19 -0.64 -14.21 26.62
C TYR A 19 0.47 -14.63 25.64
N LEU A 20 1.06 -13.64 24.95
CA LEU A 20 2.21 -13.86 24.08
C LEU A 20 3.47 -14.12 24.90
N SER A 21 4.33 -15.03 24.44
CA SER A 21 5.68 -15.15 24.98
C SER A 21 6.52 -13.93 24.60
N GLU A 22 7.58 -13.64 25.37
CA GLU A 22 8.52 -12.55 25.06
C GLU A 22 9.09 -12.67 23.63
N THR A 23 9.36 -13.89 23.19
CA THR A 23 9.82 -14.19 21.83
C THR A 23 8.75 -13.94 20.75
N GLN A 24 7.48 -14.22 21.04
CA GLN A 24 6.38 -13.91 20.12
C GLN A 24 6.13 -12.40 20.05
N GLU A 25 6.25 -11.70 21.18
CA GLU A 25 6.12 -10.26 21.22
C GLU A 25 7.27 -9.57 20.47
N ALA A 26 8.52 -9.98 20.69
CA ALA A 26 9.67 -9.52 19.92
C ALA A 26 9.51 -9.77 18.41
N PHE A 27 8.96 -10.93 18.03
CA PHE A 27 8.63 -11.25 16.65
C PHE A 27 7.62 -10.27 16.03
N CYS A 28 6.58 -9.86 16.78
CA CYS A 28 5.60 -8.88 16.27
C CYS A 28 6.26 -7.55 15.91
N TYR A 29 7.17 -7.05 16.77
CA TYR A 29 7.89 -5.80 16.54
C TYR A 29 8.86 -5.90 15.36
N ALA A 30 9.68 -6.95 15.30
CA ALA A 30 10.62 -7.18 14.20
C ALA A 30 9.88 -7.35 12.86
N TYR A 31 8.75 -8.06 12.85
CA TYR A 31 7.94 -8.26 11.65
C TYR A 31 7.41 -6.95 11.08
N ILE A 32 6.92 -6.05 11.92
CA ILE A 32 6.50 -4.72 11.48
C ILE A 32 7.70 -3.85 11.04
N ALA A 33 8.79 -3.85 11.80
CA ALA A 33 9.99 -3.05 11.50
C ALA A 33 10.58 -3.36 10.11
N HIS A 34 10.51 -4.63 9.69
CA HIS A 34 10.97 -5.08 8.38
C HIS A 34 9.90 -5.05 7.28
N GLY A 35 8.80 -4.32 7.47
CA GLY A 35 7.75 -4.20 6.47
C GLY A 35 7.05 -5.53 6.17
N GLN A 36 6.78 -6.32 7.21
CA GLN A 36 6.13 -7.63 7.14
C GLN A 36 6.97 -8.70 6.40
N ASN A 37 8.30 -8.53 6.40
CA ASN A 37 9.22 -9.54 5.89
C ASN A 37 9.46 -10.63 6.95
N LEU A 38 8.91 -11.83 6.71
CA LEU A 38 9.02 -12.97 7.63
C LEU A 38 10.47 -13.39 7.87
N GLN A 39 11.29 -13.45 6.81
CA GLN A 39 12.65 -13.97 6.88
C GLN A 39 13.55 -13.08 7.77
N LYS A 40 13.45 -11.77 7.58
CA LYS A 40 14.22 -10.81 8.40
C LYS A 40 13.76 -10.82 9.86
N ALA A 41 12.45 -10.94 10.09
CA ALA A 41 11.89 -10.99 11.44
C ALA A 41 12.33 -12.24 12.23
N ILE A 42 12.37 -13.41 11.58
CA ILE A 42 12.84 -14.64 12.23
C ILE A 42 14.34 -14.60 12.51
N GLU A 43 15.13 -14.01 11.61
CA GLU A 43 16.58 -13.84 11.78
C GLU A 43 16.90 -12.94 12.97
N GLU A 44 16.22 -11.79 13.08
CA GLU A 44 16.42 -10.83 14.16
C GLU A 44 16.06 -11.40 15.54
N VAL A 45 14.97 -12.16 15.63
CA VAL A 45 14.51 -12.76 16.90
C VAL A 45 15.19 -14.09 17.20
N GLY A 46 16.05 -14.59 16.29
CA GLY A 46 16.77 -15.85 16.47
C GLY A 46 15.90 -17.11 16.32
N ILE A 47 14.79 -17.02 15.59
CA ILE A 47 13.92 -18.16 15.29
C ILE A 47 14.54 -18.96 14.14
N LYS A 48 15.01 -20.17 14.45
CA LYS A 48 15.77 -21.03 13.52
C LYS A 48 14.96 -21.60 12.35
N SER A 49 13.63 -21.62 12.45
CA SER A 49 12.76 -22.27 11.46
C SER A 49 11.70 -21.32 10.94
N ARG A 50 11.63 -21.21 9.62
CA ARG A 50 10.58 -20.47 8.91
C ARG A 50 9.18 -21.02 9.19
N THR A 51 9.06 -22.33 9.42
CA THR A 51 7.80 -22.99 9.80
C THR A 51 7.28 -22.48 11.14
N THR A 52 8.16 -22.20 12.11
CA THR A 52 7.77 -21.58 13.38
C THR A 52 7.27 -20.16 13.18
N GLY A 53 7.90 -19.40 12.28
CA GLY A 53 7.43 -18.06 11.89
C GLY A 53 6.01 -18.08 11.31
N TYR A 54 5.70 -19.02 10.42
CA TYR A 54 4.32 -19.18 9.91
C TYR A 54 3.34 -19.55 11.03
N LYS A 55 3.71 -20.45 11.95
CA LYS A 55 2.87 -20.76 13.13
C LYS A 55 2.61 -19.55 14.02
N TYR A 56 3.54 -18.61 14.10
CA TYR A 56 3.32 -17.36 14.83
C TYR A 56 2.33 -16.48 14.09
N LEU A 57 2.43 -16.36 12.77
CA LEU A 57 1.44 -15.63 11.97
C LEU A 57 0.05 -16.28 12.03
N ASP A 58 -0.05 -17.60 12.17
CA ASP A 58 -1.34 -18.28 12.34
C ASP A 58 -1.94 -18.10 13.75
N ASN A 59 -1.18 -17.55 14.71
CA ASN A 59 -1.65 -17.36 16.08
C ASN A 59 -2.52 -16.09 16.19
N PRO A 60 -3.79 -16.21 16.63
CA PRO A 60 -4.68 -15.05 16.78
C PRO A 60 -4.12 -13.94 17.69
N LEU A 61 -3.41 -14.30 18.76
CA LEU A 61 -2.83 -13.31 19.68
C LEU A 61 -1.70 -12.51 19.03
N VAL A 62 -0.92 -13.16 18.15
CA VAL A 62 0.16 -12.50 17.40
C VAL A 62 -0.45 -11.57 16.35
N GLN A 63 -1.51 -12.03 15.65
CA GLN A 63 -2.24 -11.20 14.69
C GLN A 63 -2.85 -9.96 15.36
N GLU A 64 -3.47 -10.12 16.53
CA GLU A 64 -4.03 -9.01 17.29
C GLU A 64 -2.95 -7.99 17.68
N LYS A 65 -1.79 -8.47 18.17
CA LYS A 65 -0.67 -7.59 18.54
C LYS A 65 -0.07 -6.87 17.33
N ILE A 66 0.10 -7.56 16.20
CA ILE A 66 0.53 -6.95 14.94
C ILE A 66 -0.44 -5.83 14.55
N GLN A 67 -1.75 -6.08 14.59
CA GLN A 67 -2.77 -5.09 14.28
C GLN A 67 -2.70 -3.88 15.24
N GLN A 68 -2.58 -4.12 16.56
CA GLN A 68 -2.40 -3.04 17.54
C GLN A 68 -1.18 -2.17 17.23
N ILE A 69 -0.03 -2.78 16.90
CA ILE A 69 1.19 -2.04 16.53
C ILE A 69 0.96 -1.21 15.26
N GLN A 70 0.30 -1.77 14.24
CA GLN A 70 -0.01 -1.04 13.01
C GLN A 70 -0.92 0.16 13.25
N GLU A 71 -1.91 0.01 14.13
CA GLU A 71 -2.86 1.07 14.46
C GLU A 71 -2.21 2.20 15.27
N LEU A 72 -1.34 1.85 16.20
CA LEU A 72 -0.65 2.81 17.06
C LEU A 72 0.52 3.53 16.36
N HIS A 73 1.25 2.84 15.48
CA HIS A 73 2.51 3.36 14.94
C HIS A 73 2.51 3.65 13.44
N ILE A 74 1.76 2.90 12.61
CA ILE A 74 1.80 3.06 11.14
C ILE A 74 0.72 4.01 10.65
N LYS A 75 -0.52 3.84 11.11
CA LYS A 75 -1.65 4.71 10.72
C LYS A 75 -1.44 6.21 11.01
N PRO A 76 -0.65 6.63 12.02
CA PRO A 76 -0.31 8.04 12.22
C PRO A 76 0.87 8.53 11.36
N MET A 77 1.83 7.66 10.98
CA MET A 77 2.99 8.03 10.15
C MET A 77 2.63 8.17 8.66
N VAL A 78 1.65 7.41 8.19
CA VAL A 78 1.09 7.56 6.84
C VAL A 78 -0.06 8.55 6.90
N ILE A 79 0.00 9.64 6.14
CA ILE A 79 -1.16 10.52 5.98
C ILE A 79 -2.30 9.68 5.39
N GLN A 80 -3.33 9.46 6.19
CA GLN A 80 -4.52 8.71 5.77
C GLN A 80 -5.18 9.40 4.58
N THR A 81 -5.83 8.63 3.70
CA THR A 81 -6.49 9.18 2.49
C THR A 81 -7.46 10.32 2.83
N THR A 82 -8.20 10.19 3.93
CA THR A 82 -9.10 11.23 4.45
C THR A 82 -8.35 12.53 4.78
N LYS A 83 -7.21 12.44 5.47
CA LYS A 83 -6.35 13.60 5.78
C LYS A 83 -5.70 14.20 4.54
N LYS A 84 -5.37 13.38 3.52
CA LYS A 84 -4.87 13.89 2.24
C LYS A 84 -5.92 14.74 1.52
N LEU A 85 -7.16 14.25 1.48
CA LEU A 85 -8.28 14.98 0.88
C LEU A 85 -8.62 16.26 1.65
N GLU A 86 -8.58 16.21 2.99
CA GLU A 86 -8.76 17.39 3.84
C GLU A 86 -7.69 18.45 3.56
N LEU A 87 -6.41 18.04 3.49
CA LEU A 87 -5.32 18.95 3.15
C LEU A 87 -5.50 19.58 1.77
N LEU A 88 -5.80 18.77 0.74
CA LEU A 88 -6.05 19.27 -0.61
C LEU A 88 -7.24 20.25 -0.65
N THR A 89 -8.30 19.96 0.11
CA THR A 89 -9.47 20.83 0.23
C THR A 89 -9.11 22.18 0.86
N ASN A 90 -8.34 22.17 1.96
CA ASN A 90 -7.93 23.39 2.65
C ASN A 90 -7.00 24.25 1.78
N ILE A 91 -6.09 23.61 1.04
CA ILE A 91 -5.25 24.28 0.04
C ILE A 91 -6.12 24.90 -1.06
N ALA A 92 -7.04 24.13 -1.65
CA ALA A 92 -7.92 24.61 -2.72
C ALA A 92 -8.79 25.81 -2.29
N LYS A 93 -9.31 25.79 -1.06
CA LYS A 93 -10.05 26.92 -0.46
C LYS A 93 -9.17 28.12 -0.09
N GLY A 94 -7.85 27.92 -0.01
CA GLY A 94 -6.92 28.94 0.46
C GLY A 94 -6.97 29.18 1.97
N GLU A 95 -7.42 28.18 2.73
CA GLU A 95 -7.46 28.19 4.20
C GLU A 95 -6.09 27.81 4.80
N ASP A 96 -5.18 27.28 3.98
CA ASP A 96 -3.80 26.94 4.35
C ASP A 96 -2.81 28.07 4.01
N PHE A 97 -1.58 27.96 4.53
CA PHE A 97 -0.55 29.00 4.43
C PHE A 97 0.83 28.42 4.14
N ASN A 98 1.59 29.16 3.33
CA ASN A 98 3.01 28.91 3.11
C ASN A 98 3.85 29.69 4.13
N TYR A 99 4.90 29.04 4.64
CA TYR A 99 5.82 29.61 5.62
C TYR A 99 7.19 29.79 4.97
N TYR A 100 7.66 31.03 4.92
CA TYR A 100 8.96 31.35 4.32
C TYR A 100 9.87 32.02 5.35
N PRO A 101 11.16 31.67 5.42
CA PRO A 101 12.11 32.39 6.25
C PRO A 101 12.40 33.76 5.64
N ASP A 102 12.30 34.82 6.44
CA ASP A 102 12.83 36.13 6.11
C ASP A 102 14.34 36.15 6.39
N PHE A 103 15.15 36.15 5.33
CA PHE A 103 16.61 36.14 5.46
C PHE A 103 17.19 37.44 6.04
N LYS A 104 16.41 38.53 6.11
CA LYS A 104 16.86 39.79 6.71
C LYS A 104 16.59 39.85 8.21
N THR A 105 15.46 39.29 8.66
CA THR A 105 15.02 39.39 10.07
C THR A 105 15.12 38.07 10.83
N GLY A 106 15.36 36.95 10.13
CA GLY A 106 15.36 35.60 10.70
C GLY A 106 13.98 35.08 11.10
N LYS A 107 12.91 35.85 10.86
CA LYS A 107 11.54 35.49 11.24
C LYS A 107 10.88 34.62 10.17
N ILE A 108 9.95 33.77 10.58
CA ILE A 108 9.09 33.03 9.66
C ILE A 108 7.93 33.94 9.26
N ILE A 109 7.77 34.18 7.96
CA ILE A 109 6.65 34.91 7.37
C ILE A 109 5.58 33.90 6.97
N LYS A 110 4.35 34.15 7.43
CA LYS A 110 3.15 33.42 7.02
C LYS A 110 2.52 34.12 5.82
N THR A 111 2.33 33.40 4.72
CA THR A 111 1.74 33.93 3.49
C THR A 111 0.61 33.03 3.00
N PRO A 112 -0.44 33.58 2.36
CA PRO A 112 -1.46 32.74 1.74
C PRO A 112 -0.86 31.81 0.69
N VAL A 113 -1.45 30.63 0.52
CA VAL A 113 -1.06 29.73 -0.57
C VAL A 113 -1.23 30.42 -1.92
N ASN A 114 -0.24 30.24 -2.81
CA ASN A 114 -0.22 30.86 -4.13
C ASN A 114 -1.32 30.27 -5.05
N ALA A 115 -1.68 30.99 -6.12
CA ALA A 115 -2.75 30.52 -7.02
C ALA A 115 -2.40 29.20 -7.72
N SER A 116 -1.13 28.96 -8.05
CA SER A 116 -0.65 27.75 -8.72
C SER A 116 -0.92 26.49 -7.88
N ASP A 117 -0.63 26.56 -6.59
CA ASP A 117 -0.81 25.45 -5.64
C ASP A 117 -2.30 25.15 -5.44
N LYS A 118 -3.16 26.19 -5.43
CA LYS A 118 -4.63 26.01 -5.40
C LYS A 118 -5.12 25.28 -6.66
N ILE A 119 -4.68 25.72 -7.84
CA ILE A 119 -5.02 25.06 -9.12
C ILE A 119 -4.55 23.61 -9.10
N LYS A 120 -3.34 23.36 -8.58
CA LYS A 120 -2.80 22.00 -8.50
C LYS A 120 -3.60 21.11 -7.56
N ALA A 121 -4.04 21.63 -6.42
CA ALA A 121 -4.90 20.89 -5.49
C ALA A 121 -6.23 20.51 -6.14
N MET A 122 -6.89 21.46 -6.83
CA MET A 122 -8.13 21.20 -7.58
C MET A 122 -7.93 20.17 -8.69
N GLU A 123 -6.82 20.23 -9.43
CA GLU A 123 -6.48 19.24 -10.46
C GLU A 123 -6.34 17.83 -9.87
N LEU A 124 -5.62 17.71 -8.75
CA LEU A 124 -5.43 16.42 -8.07
C LEU A 124 -6.74 15.85 -7.53
N MET A 125 -7.62 16.70 -6.97
CA MET A 125 -8.96 16.28 -6.54
C MET A 125 -9.80 15.79 -7.72
N SER A 126 -9.85 16.55 -8.81
CA SER A 126 -10.59 16.17 -10.02
C SER A 126 -10.09 14.86 -10.65
N LYS A 127 -8.79 14.54 -10.53
CA LYS A 127 -8.23 13.25 -10.93
C LYS A 127 -8.69 12.09 -10.05
N ILE A 128 -8.93 12.33 -8.77
CA ILE A 128 -9.48 11.34 -7.84
C ILE A 128 -10.94 11.07 -8.18
N ASP A 129 -11.70 12.11 -8.52
CA ASP A 129 -13.13 12.02 -8.87
C ASP A 129 -13.36 11.45 -10.28
N GLY A 130 -12.31 11.41 -11.12
CA GLY A 130 -12.37 10.87 -12.48
C GLY A 130 -12.79 11.88 -13.54
N ASP A 131 -12.84 13.17 -13.20
CA ASP A 131 -13.25 14.25 -14.11
C ASP A 131 -12.22 14.52 -15.22
N PHE A 132 -10.95 14.15 -14.99
CA PHE A 132 -9.88 14.27 -15.99
C PHE A 132 -9.81 13.03 -16.89
N VAL A 133 -10.39 13.13 -18.08
CA VAL A 133 -10.27 12.10 -19.12
C VAL A 133 -9.23 12.52 -20.16
N VAL A 134 -8.11 11.78 -20.23
CA VAL A 134 -7.13 11.93 -21.32
C VAL A 134 -7.54 11.02 -22.47
N ARG A 135 -7.90 11.61 -23.62
CA ARG A 135 -8.18 10.85 -24.84
C ARG A 135 -6.87 10.55 -25.56
N HIS A 136 -6.57 9.27 -25.73
CA HIS A 136 -5.46 8.82 -26.57
C HIS A 136 -6.02 8.35 -27.92
N GLN A 137 -5.57 8.97 -29.01
CA GLN A 137 -5.69 8.39 -30.34
C GLN A 137 -4.41 7.63 -30.63
N VAL A 138 -4.53 6.32 -30.81
CA VAL A 138 -3.39 5.46 -31.15
C VAL A 138 -3.66 4.89 -32.54
N GLN A 139 -2.88 5.30 -33.53
CA GLN A 139 -2.76 4.58 -34.80
C GLN A 139 -1.65 3.55 -34.64
N GLN A 140 -2.01 2.27 -34.68
CA GLN A 140 -1.05 1.17 -34.63
C GLN A 140 -1.04 0.44 -35.97
N GLU A 141 0.00 0.66 -36.76
CA GLU A 141 0.41 -0.21 -37.86
C GLU A 141 1.52 -1.13 -37.35
N ASN A 142 1.17 -2.09 -36.49
CA ASN A 142 2.15 -3.03 -35.95
C ASN A 142 2.23 -4.28 -36.84
N THR A 143 3.28 -4.38 -37.66
CA THR A 143 3.61 -5.63 -38.36
C THR A 143 4.29 -6.59 -37.38
N VAL A 144 3.58 -7.64 -36.97
CA VAL A 144 4.13 -8.69 -36.09
C VAL A 144 4.82 -9.76 -36.92
N PHE A 145 6.14 -9.91 -36.78
CA PHE A 145 6.88 -11.05 -37.33
C PHE A 145 6.99 -12.16 -36.29
N VAL A 146 6.28 -13.27 -36.50
CA VAL A 146 6.43 -14.48 -35.70
C VAL A 146 7.66 -15.26 -36.20
N ILE A 147 8.78 -15.10 -35.50
CA ILE A 147 10.00 -15.90 -35.74
C ILE A 147 10.08 -16.98 -34.65
N GLY A 148 9.59 -18.17 -34.97
CA GLY A 148 9.64 -19.34 -34.08
C GLY A 148 8.65 -20.42 -34.47
N GLY A 149 9.11 -21.42 -35.22
CA GLY A 149 8.37 -22.62 -35.59
C GLY A 149 9.12 -23.33 -36.70
N GLU A 150 9.40 -24.62 -36.50
CA GLU A 150 10.18 -25.51 -37.38
C GLU A 150 9.81 -25.36 -38.86
N ALA A 151 10.77 -25.69 -39.74
CA ALA A 151 10.56 -25.71 -41.19
C ALA A 151 9.30 -26.53 -41.51
N LEU A 152 8.36 -25.92 -42.23
CA LEU A 152 7.18 -26.62 -42.73
C LEU A 152 7.65 -27.60 -43.81
N GLU A 153 7.30 -28.87 -43.66
CA GLU A 153 7.47 -29.84 -44.76
C GLU A 153 6.70 -29.38 -46.00
N GLU A 154 7.28 -29.64 -47.18
CA GLU A 154 6.75 -29.24 -48.48
C GLU A 154 5.27 -29.60 -48.60
N GLY A 155 4.42 -28.57 -48.76
CA GLY A 155 2.98 -28.73 -48.99
C GLY A 155 2.06 -28.24 -47.87
N ARG A 156 2.57 -27.78 -46.72
CA ARG A 156 1.73 -27.15 -45.68
C ARG A 156 1.86 -25.63 -45.65
N GLN A 157 0.76 -24.94 -46.00
CA GLN A 157 0.63 -23.48 -45.81
C GLN A 157 0.24 -23.15 -44.36
N ARG A 158 0.83 -22.09 -43.79
CA ARG A 158 0.40 -21.55 -42.48
C ARG A 158 -0.99 -20.94 -42.63
N LYS A 159 -1.94 -21.34 -41.78
CA LYS A 159 -3.19 -20.62 -41.62
C LYS A 159 -2.91 -19.39 -40.74
N ILE A 160 -2.87 -18.22 -41.35
CA ILE A 160 -2.89 -16.96 -40.60
C ILE A 160 -4.27 -16.89 -39.95
N ILE A 161 -4.30 -16.92 -38.61
CA ILE A 161 -5.52 -16.65 -37.85
C ILE A 161 -5.44 -15.17 -37.51
N ASP A 162 -6.14 -14.34 -38.28
CA ASP A 162 -6.44 -12.98 -37.86
C ASP A 162 -7.37 -13.09 -36.65
N MET A 163 -6.84 -12.81 -35.47
CA MET A 163 -7.61 -12.81 -34.24
C MET A 163 -8.01 -11.37 -33.96
N ASP A 164 -9.27 -11.03 -34.22
CA ASP A 164 -9.83 -9.74 -33.84
C ASP A 164 -9.76 -9.57 -32.33
N ILE A 165 -8.85 -8.70 -31.86
CA ILE A 165 -8.82 -8.28 -30.46
C ILE A 165 -9.94 -7.26 -30.27
N SER A 166 -11.11 -7.74 -29.87
CA SER A 166 -12.22 -6.87 -29.48
C SER A 166 -12.00 -6.35 -28.06
N TYR A 167 -11.84 -5.03 -27.92
CA TYR A 167 -11.92 -4.37 -26.62
C TYR A 167 -13.37 -4.04 -26.32
N LEU A 168 -13.83 -4.42 -25.13
CA LEU A 168 -15.13 -4.04 -24.58
C LEU A 168 -15.18 -2.51 -24.43
N THR A 169 -15.74 -1.84 -25.42
CA THR A 169 -16.22 -0.47 -25.27
C THR A 169 -17.61 -0.55 -24.65
N THR A 170 -17.70 -0.27 -23.35
CA THR A 170 -18.99 -0.01 -22.71
C THR A 170 -19.56 1.27 -23.32
N LYS A 171 -20.47 1.10 -24.29
CA LYS A 171 -21.35 2.19 -24.72
C LYS A 171 -22.16 2.64 -23.50
N ARG A 172 -21.90 3.86 -23.01
CA ARG A 172 -22.91 4.62 -22.27
C ARG A 172 -23.84 5.23 -23.31
N GLU A 173 -25.09 4.79 -23.29
CA GLU A 173 -26.19 5.49 -23.96
C GLU A 173 -26.50 6.73 -23.13
N ASP A 174 -26.16 7.91 -23.67
CA ASP A 174 -26.64 9.18 -23.12
C ASP A 174 -27.96 9.53 -23.85
N LYS A 175 -29.03 9.68 -23.06
CA LYS A 175 -30.27 10.37 -23.43
C LYS A 175 -30.15 11.84 -23.08
#